data_AF-A0A7Y0TVF6-F1
#
_entry.id   AF-A0A7Y0TVF6-F1
#
_cell.length_a   1.000
_cell.length_b   1.000
_cell.length_c   1.000
_cell.angle_alpha   90.00
_cell.angle_beta   90.00
_cell.angle_gamma   90.00
#
_symmetry.space_group_name_H-M   'P 1'
#
loop_
_entity.id
_entity.type
_entity.pdbx_description
1 polymer ?
#
loop_
_entity_poly.entity_id
_entity_poly.type
_entity_poly.pdbx_seq_one_letter_code
_entity_poly.pdbx_strand_id
1 'polypeptide(L)'
;MIALQWIWALLGAGLGFIIRNLAILTGIILTYALFIEPTLSAVSNQSQSLMSFTKWLPGPLNWASSWDAGAGSASIRAAIGLPGNYAVAVMLIYAVLIFVFGYTQFRNRALR
;
A
#
# COMPACT_ATOMS: atom_id res chain seq x y z
N MET A 1 -10.36 -7.12 9.55
CA MET A 1 -9.65 -7.95 8.55
C MET A 1 -10.37 -8.03 7.20
N ILE A 2 -11.68 -8.35 7.13
CA ILE A 2 -12.43 -8.40 5.85
C ILE A 2 -12.31 -7.09 5.04
N ALA A 3 -12.42 -5.93 5.69
CA ALA A 3 -12.29 -4.62 5.01
C ALA A 3 -10.94 -4.45 4.28
N LEU A 4 -9.84 -4.91 4.87
CA LEU A 4 -8.50 -4.78 4.28
C LEU A 4 -8.35 -5.64 3.02
N GLN A 5 -8.97 -6.82 2.99
CA GLN A 5 -8.99 -7.69 1.81
C GLN A 5 -9.72 -7.02 0.64
N TRP A 6 -10.86 -6.37 0.91
CA TRP A 6 -11.60 -5.61 -0.10
C TRP A 6 -10.80 -4.40 -0.63
N ILE A 7 -10.06 -3.72 0.24
CA ILE A 7 -9.18 -2.61 -0.17
C ILE A 7 -8.09 -3.11 -1.12
N TRP A 8 -7.43 -4.23 -0.79
CA TRP A 8 -6.42 -4.82 -1.68
C TRP A 8 -7.02 -5.32 -3.00
N ALA A 9 -8.22 -5.92 -2.97
CA ALA A 9 -8.91 -6.33 -4.18
C ALA A 9 -9.23 -5.13 -5.09
N LEU A 10 -9.70 -4.02 -4.51
CA LEU A 10 -9.98 -2.78 -5.24
C LEU A 10 -8.71 -2.20 -5.86
N LEU A 11 -7.62 -2.17 -5.12
CA LEU A 11 -6.31 -1.69 -5.57
C LEU A 11 -5.77 -2.57 -6.72
N GLY A 12 -5.85 -3.89 -6.56
CA GLY A 12 -5.47 -4.85 -7.59
C GLY A 12 -6.30 -4.73 -8.87
N ALA A 13 -7.61 -4.53 -8.75
CA ALA A 13 -8.48 -4.28 -9.91
C ALA A 13 -8.09 -2.99 -10.65
N GLY A 14 -7.83 -1.91 -9.91
CA GLY A 14 -7.36 -0.65 -10.48
C GLY A 14 -6.03 -0.78 -11.22
N LEU A 15 -5.04 -1.45 -10.62
CA LEU A 15 -3.77 -1.74 -11.29
C LEU A 15 -3.94 -2.66 -12.51
N GLY A 16 -4.84 -3.63 -12.43
CA GLY A 16 -5.22 -4.50 -13.54
C GLY A 16 -5.75 -3.72 -14.75
N PHE A 17 -6.59 -2.72 -14.51
CA PHE A 17 -7.09 -1.83 -15.56
C PHE A 17 -5.99 -1.02 -16.25
N ILE A 18 -4.95 -0.64 -15.50
CA ILE A 18 -3.81 0.15 -15.99
C ILE A 18 -2.86 -0.73 -16.82
N ILE A 19 -2.40 -1.84 -16.24
CA ILE A 19 -1.32 -2.67 -16.80
C ILE A 19 -1.84 -3.65 -17.86
N ARG A 20 -3.06 -4.18 -17.70
CA ARG A 20 -3.72 -5.14 -18.62
C ARG A 20 -2.91 -6.39 -18.99
N ASN A 21 -1.86 -6.69 -18.24
CA ASN A 21 -1.04 -7.89 -18.40
C ASN A 21 -0.77 -8.45 -17.00
N LEU A 22 -1.34 -9.62 -16.71
CA LEU A 22 -1.27 -10.25 -15.40
C LEU A 22 0.16 -10.62 -15.01
N ALA A 23 0.98 -11.08 -15.97
CA ALA A 23 2.36 -11.45 -15.70
C ALA A 23 3.21 -10.24 -15.32
N ILE A 24 3.07 -9.13 -16.07
CA ILE A 24 3.77 -7.87 -15.76
C ILE A 24 3.30 -7.30 -14.42
N LEU A 25 1.99 -7.23 -14.20
CA LEU A 25 1.42 -6.73 -12.94
C LEU A 25 1.92 -7.53 -11.74
N THR A 26 1.84 -8.86 -11.82
CA THR A 26 2.31 -9.76 -10.77
C THR A 26 3.80 -9.59 -10.55
N GLY A 27 4.59 -9.52 -11.63
CA GLY A 27 6.03 -9.30 -11.56
C GLY A 27 6.39 -7.99 -10.85
N ILE A 28 5.70 -6.90 -11.16
CA ILE A 28 5.90 -5.59 -10.51
C ILE A 28 5.54 -5.66 -9.02
N ILE A 29 4.36 -6.20 -8.68
CA ILE A 29 3.91 -6.31 -7.28
C ILE A 29 4.89 -7.18 -6.48
N LEU A 30 5.29 -8.34 -7.00
CA LEU A 30 6.24 -9.21 -6.33
C LEU A 30 7.61 -8.56 -6.17
N THR A 31 8.12 -7.91 -7.23
CA THR A 31 9.41 -7.21 -7.16
C THR A 31 9.38 -6.11 -6.10
N TYR A 32 8.29 -5.35 -6.06
CA TYR A 32 8.11 -4.30 -5.07
C TYR A 32 8.02 -4.86 -3.65
N ALA A 33 7.15 -5.84 -3.42
CA ALA A 33 6.86 -6.38 -2.10
C ALA A 33 8.00 -7.22 -1.51
N LEU A 34 8.76 -7.94 -2.35
CA LEU A 34 9.82 -8.84 -1.89
C LEU A 34 11.19 -8.18 -1.81
N PHE A 35 11.46 -7.16 -2.63
CA PHE A 35 12.80 -6.58 -2.72
C PHE A 35 12.80 -5.08 -2.40
N ILE A 36 12.01 -4.29 -3.11
CA ILE A 36 12.10 -2.82 -3.04
C ILE A 36 11.65 -2.31 -1.67
N GLU A 37 10.41 -2.62 -1.27
CA GLU A 37 9.82 -2.12 -0.04
C GLU A 37 10.53 -2.62 1.23
N PRO A 38 10.93 -3.91 1.34
CA PRO A 38 11.72 -4.38 2.47
C PRO A 38 13.08 -3.68 2.57
N THR A 39 13.75 -3.43 1.44
CA THR A 39 15.03 -2.72 1.41
C THR A 39 14.87 -1.27 1.88
N LEU A 40 13.86 -0.55 1.37
CA LEU A 40 13.55 0.81 1.79
C LEU A 40 13.20 0.87 3.29
N SER A 41 12.44 -0.10 3.77
CA SER A 41 12.07 -0.20 5.19
C SER A 41 13.30 -0.42 6.07
N ALA A 42 14.20 -1.33 5.67
CA ALA A 42 15.43 -1.61 6.40
C ALA A 42 16.36 -0.38 6.47
N VAL A 43 16.51 0.34 5.36
CA VAL A 43 17.30 1.59 5.32
C VAL A 43 16.63 2.68 6.17
N SER A 44 15.31 2.74 6.17
CA SER A 44 14.59 3.77 6.93
C SER A 44 14.81 3.68 8.44
N ASN A 45 15.04 2.48 8.99
CA ASN A 45 15.34 2.30 10.42
C ASN A 45 16.62 3.05 10.89
N GLN A 46 17.44 3.53 9.97
CA GLN A 46 18.66 4.28 10.28
C GLN A 46 18.46 5.81 10.27
N SER A 47 17.28 6.31 9.87
CA SER A 47 17.01 7.75 9.75
C SER A 47 15.55 8.11 9.99
N GLN A 48 15.30 8.99 10.96
CA GLN A 48 13.96 9.49 11.28
C GLN A 48 13.28 10.19 10.09
N SER A 49 14.06 10.88 9.25
CA SER A 49 13.55 11.54 8.05
C SER A 49 13.01 10.51 7.05
N LEU A 50 13.74 9.40 6.86
CA LEU A 50 13.29 8.32 5.97
C LEU A 50 12.07 7.60 6.54
N MET A 51 12.02 7.32 7.85
CA MET A 51 10.84 6.73 8.50
C MET A 51 9.59 7.60 8.32
N SER A 52 9.75 8.93 8.32
CA SER A 52 8.64 9.87 8.13
C SER A 52 7.98 9.73 6.75
N PHE A 53 8.73 9.24 5.76
CA PHE A 53 8.25 8.95 4.41
C PHE A 53 7.82 7.47 4.26
N THR A 54 8.64 6.52 4.68
CA THR A 54 8.38 5.08 4.45
C THR A 54 7.16 4.56 5.19
N LYS A 55 6.74 5.21 6.29
CA LYS A 55 5.48 4.87 6.99
C LYS A 55 4.21 4.96 6.13
N TRP A 56 4.26 5.67 4.99
CA TRP A 56 3.15 5.81 4.05
C TRP A 56 3.17 4.76 2.93
N LEU A 57 4.15 3.86 2.91
CA LEU A 57 4.20 2.79 1.91
C LEU A 57 3.11 1.73 2.19
N PRO A 58 2.66 0.98 1.18
CA PRO A 58 1.56 0.02 1.31
C PRO A 58 1.80 -1.06 2.37
N GLY A 59 3.02 -1.56 2.52
CA GLY A 59 3.41 -2.59 3.47
C GLY A 59 3.31 -2.12 4.92
N PRO A 60 3.98 -1.01 5.32
CA PRO A 60 3.82 -0.41 6.65
C PRO A 60 2.37 -0.06 6.98
N LEU A 61 1.61 0.50 6.04
CA LEU A 61 0.19 0.78 6.23
C LEU A 61 -0.64 -0.50 6.42
N ASN A 62 -0.36 -1.55 5.65
CA ASN A 62 -1.01 -2.85 5.80
C ASN A 62 -0.71 -3.49 7.17
N TRP A 63 0.54 -3.38 7.63
CA TRP A 63 0.95 -3.83 8.96
C TRP A 63 0.22 -3.07 10.06
N ALA A 64 0.24 -1.73 10.02
CA ALA A 64 -0.47 -0.89 10.98
C ALA A 64 -2.01 -1.11 10.97
N SER A 65 -2.57 -1.46 9.81
CA SER A 65 -3.99 -1.81 9.66
C SER A 65 -4.34 -3.20 10.22
N SER A 66 -3.37 -4.11 10.26
CA SER A 66 -3.56 -5.50 10.68
C SER A 66 -3.27 -5.69 12.16
N TRP A 67 -2.24 -5.03 12.67
CA TRP A 67 -1.86 -4.98 14.08
C TRP A 67 -1.85 -3.53 14.53
N ASP A 68 -2.71 -3.20 15.50
CA ASP A 68 -2.86 -1.82 15.96
C ASP A 68 -1.57 -1.33 16.62
N ALA A 69 -0.89 -0.39 15.96
CA ALA A 69 0.27 0.32 16.46
C ALA A 69 0.03 0.96 17.83
N GLY A 70 -1.23 1.22 18.20
CA GLY A 70 -1.63 1.75 19.49
C GLY A 70 -1.35 0.83 20.69
N ALA A 71 -1.11 -0.47 20.46
CA ALA A 71 -0.78 -1.43 21.50
C ALA A 71 0.74 -1.41 21.80
N GLY A 72 1.16 -0.64 22.80
CA GLY A 72 2.55 -0.63 23.27
C GLY A 72 3.03 0.71 23.83
N SER A 73 4.29 0.77 24.29
CA SER A 73 4.92 2.00 24.77
C SER A 73 5.02 3.05 23.66
N ALA A 74 5.22 4.32 24.02
CA ALA A 74 5.38 5.41 23.05
C ALA A 74 6.50 5.17 22.02
N SER A 75 7.57 4.47 22.41
CA SER A 75 8.65 4.05 21.52
C SER A 75 8.22 3.01 20.48
N ILE A 76 7.33 2.08 20.85
CA ILE A 76 6.77 1.06 19.95
C ILE A 76 5.79 1.69 18.96
N ARG A 77 4.95 2.64 19.42
CA ARG A 77 4.06 3.44 18.56
C ARG A 77 4.81 4.19 17.45
N ALA A 78 5.97 4.77 17.80
CA ALA A 78 6.82 5.46 16.83
C ALA A 78 7.45 4.51 15.79
N ALA A 79 7.65 3.24 16.14
CA ALA A 79 8.23 2.23 15.26
C ALA A 79 7.21 1.58 14.31
N ILE A 80 5.95 1.41 14.74
CA ILE A 80 4.90 0.76 13.93
C ILE A 80 4.20 1.76 12.98
N GLY A 81 4.27 3.06 13.27
CA GLY A 81 3.79 4.12 12.38
C GLY A 81 2.43 4.69 12.79
N LEU A 82 1.45 4.69 11.87
CA LEU A 82 0.14 5.32 12.07
C LEU A 82 -0.80 4.45 12.92
N PRO A 83 -1.76 5.03 13.67
CA PRO A 83 -2.80 4.23 14.30
C PRO A 83 -3.63 3.49 13.24
N GLY A 84 -4.09 2.28 13.57
CA GLY A 84 -4.62 1.36 12.55
C GLY A 84 -5.83 1.87 11.78
N ASN A 85 -6.71 2.64 12.42
CA ASN A 85 -7.85 3.29 11.76
C ASN A 85 -7.41 4.31 10.69
N TYR A 86 -6.38 5.10 10.96
CA TYR A 86 -5.81 6.02 9.97
C TYR A 86 -5.10 5.27 8.85
N ALA A 87 -4.39 4.19 9.15
CA ALA A 87 -3.73 3.37 8.14
C ALA A 87 -4.75 2.77 7.15
N VAL A 88 -5.86 2.23 7.65
CA VAL A 88 -6.97 1.72 6.82
C VAL A 88 -7.56 2.83 5.95
N ALA A 89 -7.79 4.02 6.50
CA ALA A 89 -8.34 5.14 5.75
C ALA A 89 -7.40 5.59 4.60
N VAL A 90 -6.10 5.68 4.86
CA VAL A 90 -5.09 6.02 3.83
C VAL A 90 -5.06 4.95 2.74
N MET A 91 -5.06 3.67 3.10
CA MET A 91 -5.10 2.60 2.11
C MET A 91 -6.37 2.62 1.27
N LEU A 92 -7.53 2.93 1.87
CA LEU A 92 -8.78 3.07 1.13
C LEU A 92 -8.69 4.23 0.12
N ILE A 93 -8.09 5.36 0.50
CA ILE A 93 -7.84 6.49 -0.41
C ILE A 93 -6.96 6.03 -1.59
N TYR A 94 -5.86 5.32 -1.33
CA TYR A 94 -5.01 4.79 -2.40
C TYR A 94 -5.77 3.85 -3.34
N ALA A 95 -6.56 2.93 -2.79
CA ALA A 95 -7.34 1.98 -3.58
C ALA A 95 -8.39 2.69 -4.45
N VAL A 96 -9.13 3.66 -3.89
CA VAL A 96 -10.11 4.45 -4.65
C VAL A 96 -9.43 5.27 -5.76
N LEU A 97 -8.33 5.96 -5.46
CA LEU A 97 -7.61 6.77 -6.45
C LEU A 97 -7.08 5.90 -7.60
N ILE A 98 -6.41 4.79 -7.28
CA ILE A 98 -5.86 3.87 -8.28
C ILE A 98 -6.98 3.22 -9.09
N PHE A 99 -8.09 2.83 -8.46
CA PHE A 99 -9.23 2.26 -9.15
C PHE A 99 -9.89 3.25 -10.11
N VAL A 100 -10.21 4.46 -9.65
CA VAL A 100 -10.82 5.50 -10.49
C VAL A 100 -9.91 5.88 -11.64
N PHE A 101 -8.62 6.09 -11.37
CA PHE A 101 -7.63 6.35 -12.41
C PHE A 101 -7.52 5.18 -13.40
N GLY A 102 -7.39 3.94 -12.92
CA GLY A 102 -7.32 2.76 -13.76
C GLY A 102 -8.58 2.58 -14.61
N TYR A 103 -9.76 2.76 -14.03
CA TYR A 103 -11.03 2.66 -14.72
C TYR A 103 -11.19 3.73 -15.81
N THR A 104 -10.82 4.98 -15.52
CA THR A 104 -10.86 6.07 -16.52
C THR A 104 -9.90 5.80 -17.67
N GLN A 105 -8.66 5.37 -17.38
CA GLN A 105 -7.70 4.94 -18.42
C GLN A 105 -8.24 3.77 -19.23
N PHE A 106 -8.90 2.82 -18.57
CA PHE A 106 -9.48 1.66 -19.23
C PHE A 106 -10.61 2.05 -20.18
N ARG A 107 -11.53 2.92 -19.73
CA ARG A 107 -12.66 3.41 -20.52
C ARG A 107 -12.23 4.25 -21.71
N ASN A 108 -11.22 5.10 -21.54
CA ASN A 108 -10.77 6.04 -22.57
C ASN A 108 -9.91 5.39 -23.66
N ARG A 109 -9.42 4.17 -23.44
CA ARG A 109 -8.70 3.41 -24.46
C ARG A 109 -9.71 2.74 -25.38
N ALA A 110 -9.82 3.26 -26.60
CA ALA A 110 -10.55 2.60 -27.68
C ALA A 110 -10.09 1.14 -27.78
N LEU A 111 -11.07 0.23 -27.85
CA LEU A 111 -10.84 -1.17 -28.21
C LEU A 111 -10.32 -1.15 -29.66
N ARG A 112 -9.00 -1.08 -29.82
CA ARG A 112 -8.33 -1.30 -31.09
C ARG A 112 -7.94 -2.77 -31.18
#